data_AF-A0A942CUX6-F1
#
_entry.id   AF-A0A942CUX6-F1
#
_cell.length_a   1.000
_cell.length_b   1.000
_cell.length_c   1.000
_cell.angle_alpha   90.00
_cell.angle_beta   90.00
_cell.angle_gamma   90.00
#
_symmetry.space_group_name_H-M   'P 1'
#
loop_
_entity.id
_entity.type
_entity.pdbx_description
1 polymer ?
#
loop_
_entity_poly.entity_id
_entity_poly.type
_entity_poly.pdbx_seq_one_letter_code
_entity_poly.pdbx_strand_id
1 'polypeptide(L)'
;MESLNPEVVHDLKQSRATRERKLAVCSGGAHLSAADRAEVLTVLAADSDEMVAQHAQDALLSVSPEAFVEAIKRPEAIASVFTYASKNLADKPGIGEALVQNKNCPAGLLVPVVQHLSALGIQALLDDLGRVSDSLALASALEHSSTVTADQKNILKEMHGGTADEAHFAEAAAEAEPDIQRRQTLLQQIAKMTVAQRVQFAVKGGSEARRTLIRDTNKVVQRAVLQSPRLTDQEVEAFASMANLTDEILRLIAANRVFRKNYAVVRNLINNPKLPLDVSLHLLPMINVVDLKKLTMNKNVPETLRTTALKLQRQRAETKK
;
A
#
# COMPACT_ATOMS: atom_id res chain seq x y z
N MET A 1 -14.85 3.97 -39.58
CA MET A 1 -15.27 5.29 -39.03
C MET A 1 -14.24 5.67 -37.99
N GLU A 2 -13.59 6.81 -38.15
CA GLU A 2 -12.51 7.25 -37.26
C GLU A 2 -13.03 7.58 -35.87
N SER A 3 -12.30 7.14 -34.84
CA SER A 3 -12.49 7.59 -33.46
C SER A 3 -12.31 9.11 -33.38
N LEU A 4 -13.07 9.76 -32.51
CA LEU A 4 -12.92 11.20 -32.24
C LEU A 4 -11.47 11.57 -31.92
N ASN A 5 -11.03 12.74 -32.44
CA ASN A 5 -9.69 13.28 -32.19
C ASN A 5 -9.44 13.36 -30.66
N PRO A 6 -8.27 12.88 -30.16
CA PRO A 6 -7.93 12.92 -28.73
C PRO A 6 -8.07 14.30 -28.09
N GLU A 7 -7.84 15.39 -28.82
CA GLU A 7 -8.05 16.76 -28.32
C GLU A 7 -9.53 17.03 -27.99
N VAL A 8 -10.44 16.54 -28.82
CA VAL A 8 -11.89 16.70 -28.61
C VAL A 8 -12.35 15.88 -27.42
N VAL A 9 -11.77 14.69 -27.22
CA VAL A 9 -12.03 13.87 -26.03
C VAL A 9 -11.54 14.58 -24.77
N HIS A 10 -10.36 15.20 -24.82
CA HIS A 10 -9.83 15.98 -23.71
C HIS A 10 -10.73 17.18 -23.35
N ASP A 11 -11.20 17.93 -24.35
CA ASP A 11 -12.12 19.05 -24.16
C ASP A 11 -13.45 18.60 -23.53
N LEU A 12 -13.97 17.45 -23.94
CA LEU A 12 -15.18 16.85 -23.36
C LEU A 12 -14.96 16.45 -21.90
N LYS A 13 -13.82 15.82 -21.59
CA LYS A 13 -13.43 15.43 -20.23
C LYS A 13 -13.24 16.64 -19.31
N GLN A 14 -12.91 17.80 -19.85
CA GLN A 14 -12.80 19.08 -19.13
C GLN A 14 -14.08 19.93 -19.15
N SER A 15 -15.18 19.43 -19.71
CA SER A 15 -16.44 20.17 -19.93
C SER A 15 -16.30 21.46 -20.77
N ARG A 16 -15.22 21.59 -21.56
CA ARG A 16 -14.94 22.75 -22.44
C ARG A 16 -15.58 22.64 -23.83
N ALA A 17 -16.11 21.47 -24.18
CA ALA A 17 -16.73 21.25 -25.48
C ALA A 17 -18.04 22.05 -25.67
N THR A 18 -18.39 22.31 -26.92
CA THR A 18 -19.67 22.95 -27.29
C THR A 18 -20.88 22.09 -26.89
N ARG A 19 -22.01 22.73 -26.58
CA ARG A 19 -23.29 22.08 -26.22
C ARG A 19 -23.70 20.96 -27.19
N GLU A 20 -23.61 21.21 -28.50
CA GLU A 20 -23.97 20.23 -29.54
C GLU A 20 -23.14 18.94 -29.44
N ARG A 21 -21.83 19.08 -29.23
CA ARG A 21 -20.92 17.94 -29.04
C ARG A 21 -21.22 17.19 -27.75
N LYS A 22 -21.57 17.87 -26.66
CA LYS A 22 -21.99 17.23 -25.41
C LYS A 22 -23.24 16.37 -25.62
N LEU A 23 -24.27 16.91 -26.28
CA LEU A 23 -25.50 16.18 -26.61
C LEU A 23 -25.27 15.02 -27.60
N ALA A 24 -24.34 15.17 -28.55
CA ALA A 24 -23.94 14.09 -29.46
C ALA A 24 -23.33 12.90 -28.71
N VAL A 25 -22.59 13.15 -27.62
CA VAL A 25 -22.06 12.08 -26.75
C VAL A 25 -23.19 11.39 -25.98
N CYS A 26 -24.12 12.15 -25.41
CA CYS A 26 -25.26 11.58 -24.66
C CYS A 26 -26.13 10.67 -25.54
N SER A 27 -26.40 11.09 -26.78
CA SER A 27 -27.20 10.32 -27.75
C SER A 27 -26.46 9.14 -28.39
N GLY A 28 -25.16 8.96 -28.10
CA GLY A 28 -24.34 7.89 -28.70
C GLY A 28 -23.90 8.15 -30.14
N GLY A 29 -24.15 9.36 -30.68
CA GLY A 29 -23.69 9.77 -32.01
C GLY A 29 -22.18 10.07 -32.09
N ALA A 30 -21.50 10.14 -30.94
CA ALA A 30 -20.06 10.32 -30.85
C ALA A 30 -19.32 8.96 -30.87
N HIS A 31 -18.37 8.79 -31.81
CA HIS A 31 -17.50 7.61 -31.87
C HIS A 31 -16.39 7.68 -30.81
N LEU A 32 -16.71 7.25 -29.59
CA LEU A 32 -15.80 7.12 -28.46
C LEU A 32 -15.55 5.64 -28.12
N SER A 33 -14.40 5.35 -27.51
CA SER A 33 -14.19 4.06 -26.84
C SER A 33 -15.21 3.90 -25.71
N ALA A 34 -15.53 2.67 -25.32
CA ALA A 34 -16.51 2.41 -24.25
C ALA A 34 -16.11 3.10 -22.94
N ALA A 35 -14.82 3.05 -22.58
CA ALA A 35 -14.29 3.70 -21.39
C ALA A 35 -14.21 5.23 -21.50
N ASP A 36 -13.88 5.81 -22.67
CA ASP A 36 -13.94 7.27 -22.84
C ASP A 36 -15.37 7.78 -22.77
N ARG A 37 -16.33 7.03 -23.33
CA ARG A 37 -17.75 7.34 -23.21
C ARG A 37 -18.20 7.31 -21.75
N ALA A 38 -17.80 6.30 -20.99
CA ALA A 38 -18.09 6.23 -19.55
C ALA A 38 -17.51 7.44 -18.80
N GLU A 39 -16.25 7.80 -19.04
CA GLU A 39 -15.61 8.96 -18.42
C GLU A 39 -16.34 10.27 -18.73
N VAL A 40 -16.54 10.56 -20.03
CA VAL A 40 -17.18 11.80 -20.48
C VAL A 40 -18.60 11.90 -19.94
N LEU A 41 -19.40 10.84 -19.99
CA LEU A 41 -20.78 10.88 -19.49
C LEU A 41 -20.85 11.18 -17.99
N THR A 42 -19.90 10.70 -17.18
CA THR A 42 -19.87 11.06 -15.74
C THR A 42 -19.54 12.52 -15.47
N VAL A 43 -18.75 13.16 -16.35
CA VAL A 43 -18.48 14.60 -16.30
C VAL A 43 -19.72 15.37 -16.72
N LEU A 44 -20.33 14.98 -17.84
CA LEU A 44 -21.53 15.63 -18.37
C LEU A 44 -22.74 15.49 -17.45
N ALA A 45 -22.84 14.42 -16.67
CA ALA A 45 -23.92 14.24 -15.69
C ALA A 45 -23.93 15.30 -14.56
N ALA A 46 -22.84 16.05 -14.41
CA ALA A 46 -22.70 17.18 -13.49
C ALA A 46 -22.49 18.52 -14.22
N ASP A 47 -22.87 18.61 -15.50
CA ASP A 47 -22.74 19.82 -16.30
C ASP A 47 -23.65 20.96 -15.81
N SER A 48 -23.25 22.20 -16.06
CA SER A 48 -24.06 23.38 -15.76
C SER A 48 -25.33 23.47 -16.61
N ASP A 49 -25.34 22.88 -17.81
CA ASP A 49 -26.54 22.79 -18.64
C ASP A 49 -27.40 21.61 -18.17
N GLU A 50 -28.53 21.91 -17.53
CA GLU A 50 -29.46 20.90 -16.99
C GLU A 50 -29.92 19.88 -18.03
N MET A 51 -30.11 20.30 -19.29
CA MET A 51 -30.53 19.38 -20.35
C MET A 51 -29.41 18.39 -20.68
N VAL A 52 -28.17 18.87 -20.78
CA VAL A 52 -27.00 18.01 -21.02
C VAL A 52 -26.82 17.04 -19.85
N ALA A 53 -26.93 17.54 -18.62
CA ALA A 53 -26.80 16.73 -17.41
C ALA A 53 -27.84 15.61 -17.35
N GLN A 54 -29.12 15.93 -17.60
CA GLN A 54 -30.18 14.94 -17.61
C GLN A 54 -29.95 13.87 -18.68
N HIS A 55 -29.64 14.27 -19.92
CA HIS A 55 -29.38 13.32 -21.00
C HIS A 55 -28.15 12.44 -20.73
N ALA A 56 -27.12 13.00 -20.08
CA ALA A 56 -25.95 12.22 -19.69
C ALA A 56 -26.27 11.20 -18.60
N GLN A 57 -27.09 11.57 -17.60
CA GLN A 57 -27.56 10.66 -16.56
C GLN A 57 -28.36 9.49 -17.14
N ASP A 58 -29.28 9.76 -18.06
CA ASP A 58 -30.06 8.73 -18.74
C ASP A 58 -29.15 7.82 -19.59
N ALA A 59 -28.18 8.41 -20.32
CA ALA A 59 -27.23 7.66 -21.12
C ALA A 59 -26.31 6.77 -20.28
N LEU A 60 -25.94 7.17 -19.06
CA LEU A 60 -25.09 6.38 -18.15
C LEU A 60 -25.72 5.04 -17.78
N LEU A 61 -27.06 4.97 -17.68
CA LEU A 61 -27.77 3.72 -17.37
C LEU A 61 -27.59 2.64 -18.44
N SER A 62 -27.27 3.04 -19.68
CA SER A 62 -27.00 2.13 -20.80
C SER A 62 -25.54 1.67 -20.89
N VAL A 63 -24.63 2.25 -20.10
CA VAL A 63 -23.20 1.93 -20.16
C VAL A 63 -22.93 0.64 -19.38
N SER A 64 -22.24 -0.30 -20.03
CA SER A 64 -21.87 -1.57 -19.42
C SER A 64 -20.89 -1.39 -18.25
N PRO A 65 -21.00 -2.14 -17.14
CA PRO A 65 -20.05 -2.10 -16.02
C PRO A 65 -18.59 -2.30 -16.43
N GLU A 66 -18.32 -3.12 -17.44
CA GLU A 66 -16.98 -3.39 -17.96
C GLU A 66 -16.29 -2.12 -18.48
N ALA A 67 -17.05 -1.21 -19.08
CA ALA A 67 -16.54 0.07 -19.56
C ALA A 67 -16.09 0.98 -18.40
N PHE A 68 -16.81 0.95 -17.27
CA PHE A 68 -16.40 1.64 -16.06
C PHE A 68 -15.18 0.99 -15.43
N VAL A 69 -15.09 -0.35 -15.40
CA VAL A 69 -13.89 -1.06 -14.92
C VAL A 69 -12.66 -0.67 -15.73
N GLU A 70 -12.77 -0.63 -17.07
CA GLU A 70 -11.68 -0.20 -17.95
C GLU A 70 -11.31 1.26 -17.70
N ALA A 71 -12.30 2.16 -17.60
CA ALA A 71 -12.08 3.57 -17.30
C ALA A 71 -11.36 3.77 -15.95
N ILE A 72 -11.83 3.10 -14.89
CA ILE A 72 -11.27 3.20 -13.53
C ILE A 72 -9.83 2.68 -13.48
N LYS A 73 -9.45 1.69 -14.29
CA LYS A 73 -8.08 1.16 -14.30
C LYS A 73 -7.06 2.10 -14.94
N ARG A 74 -7.51 3.14 -15.65
CA ARG A 74 -6.60 4.08 -16.32
C ARG A 74 -5.86 4.96 -15.30
N PRO A 75 -4.57 5.27 -15.55
CA PRO A 75 -3.80 6.14 -14.67
C PRO A 75 -4.36 7.58 -14.63
N GLU A 76 -4.95 8.04 -15.74
CA GLU A 76 -5.52 9.38 -15.90
C GLU A 76 -7.06 9.39 -15.73
N ALA A 77 -7.61 8.40 -15.04
CA ALA A 77 -9.04 8.31 -14.80
C ALA A 77 -9.57 9.55 -14.05
N ILE A 78 -10.70 10.09 -14.52
CA ILE A 78 -11.30 11.31 -13.99
C ILE A 78 -12.00 11.03 -12.65
N ALA A 79 -11.92 11.99 -11.72
CA ALA A 79 -12.53 11.90 -10.39
C ALA A 79 -14.05 11.65 -10.41
N SER A 80 -14.76 12.14 -11.42
CA SER A 80 -16.20 11.93 -11.61
C SER A 80 -16.54 10.44 -11.77
N VAL A 81 -15.69 9.66 -12.45
CA VAL A 81 -15.91 8.22 -12.64
C VAL A 81 -15.83 7.48 -11.31
N PHE A 82 -14.84 7.79 -10.47
CA PHE A 82 -14.76 7.18 -9.14
C PHE A 82 -16.00 7.49 -8.31
N THR A 83 -16.48 8.73 -8.37
CA THR A 83 -17.67 9.18 -7.62
C THR A 83 -18.92 8.46 -8.12
N TYR A 84 -19.13 8.38 -9.43
CA TYR A 84 -20.28 7.71 -10.01
C TYR A 84 -20.26 6.20 -9.72
N ALA A 85 -19.12 5.54 -9.92
CA ALA A 85 -18.98 4.11 -9.71
C ALA A 85 -19.16 3.72 -8.23
N SER A 86 -18.58 4.49 -7.31
CA SER A 86 -18.74 4.30 -5.86
C SER A 86 -20.20 4.41 -5.42
N LYS A 87 -20.96 5.37 -5.96
CA LYS A 87 -22.35 5.62 -5.55
C LYS A 87 -23.36 4.69 -6.20
N ASN A 88 -23.18 4.39 -7.49
CA ASN A 88 -24.21 3.75 -8.31
C ASN A 88 -23.87 2.33 -8.77
N LEU A 89 -22.60 1.93 -8.70
CA LEU A 89 -22.12 0.67 -9.27
C LEU A 89 -21.32 -0.18 -8.26
N ALA A 90 -21.43 0.12 -6.95
CA ALA A 90 -20.65 -0.57 -5.91
C ALA A 90 -20.96 -2.07 -5.82
N ASP A 91 -22.18 -2.48 -6.17
CA ASP A 91 -22.64 -3.87 -6.23
C ASP A 91 -22.15 -4.63 -7.48
N LYS A 92 -21.68 -3.90 -8.50
CA LYS A 92 -21.33 -4.51 -9.80
C LYS A 92 -19.97 -5.22 -9.74
N PRO A 93 -19.86 -6.39 -10.40
CA PRO A 93 -18.63 -7.18 -10.36
C PRO A 93 -17.46 -6.39 -10.97
N GLY A 94 -16.30 -6.48 -10.32
CA GLY A 94 -15.05 -5.85 -10.78
C GLY A 94 -14.92 -4.35 -10.50
N ILE A 95 -16.02 -3.62 -10.25
CA ILE A 95 -15.96 -2.19 -9.93
C ILE A 95 -15.20 -1.96 -8.64
N GLY A 96 -15.56 -2.69 -7.58
CA GLY A 96 -14.92 -2.50 -6.28
C GLY A 96 -13.42 -2.77 -6.31
N GLU A 97 -13.01 -3.86 -6.95
CA GLU A 97 -11.60 -4.21 -7.13
C GLU A 97 -10.84 -3.16 -7.95
N ALA A 98 -11.46 -2.61 -9.01
CA ALA A 98 -10.85 -1.55 -9.81
C ALA A 98 -10.63 -0.26 -8.99
N LEU A 99 -11.61 0.13 -8.16
CA LEU A 99 -11.50 1.30 -7.28
C LEU A 99 -10.43 1.13 -6.20
N VAL A 100 -10.27 -0.09 -5.67
CA VAL A 100 -9.22 -0.41 -4.70
C VAL A 100 -7.84 -0.35 -5.36
N GLN A 101 -7.68 -0.92 -6.55
CA GLN A 101 -6.39 -0.97 -7.24
C GLN A 101 -5.91 0.39 -7.75
N ASN A 102 -6.82 1.34 -8.03
CA ASN A 102 -6.42 2.67 -8.47
C ASN A 102 -6.05 3.58 -7.28
N LYS A 103 -4.78 3.98 -7.22
CA LYS A 103 -4.22 4.87 -6.19
C LYS A 103 -4.81 6.30 -6.22
N ASN A 104 -5.33 6.74 -7.36
CA ASN A 104 -5.94 8.05 -7.52
C ASN A 104 -7.39 8.08 -6.99
N CYS A 105 -7.98 6.93 -6.65
CA CYS A 105 -9.32 6.88 -6.09
C CYS A 105 -9.29 7.31 -4.59
N PRO A 106 -10.02 8.36 -4.20
CA PRO A 106 -10.09 8.82 -2.81
C PRO A 106 -10.59 7.74 -1.84
N ALA A 107 -9.98 7.66 -0.64
CA ALA A 107 -10.34 6.66 0.39
C ALA A 107 -11.83 6.74 0.81
N GLY A 108 -12.40 7.94 0.88
CA GLY A 108 -13.81 8.14 1.25
C GLY A 108 -14.80 7.51 0.26
N LEU A 109 -14.42 7.35 -1.01
CA LEU A 109 -15.26 6.70 -2.02
C LEU A 109 -15.22 5.17 -1.95
N LEU A 110 -14.33 4.58 -1.16
CA LEU A 110 -14.30 3.14 -0.97
C LEU A 110 -15.31 2.65 0.07
N VAL A 111 -15.80 3.52 0.95
CA VAL A 111 -16.69 3.16 2.06
C VAL A 111 -17.92 2.37 1.58
N PRO A 112 -18.67 2.78 0.55
CA PRO A 112 -19.84 2.03 0.09
C PRO A 112 -19.48 0.69 -0.58
N VAL A 113 -18.23 0.56 -1.02
CA VAL A 113 -17.74 -0.59 -1.78
C VAL A 113 -17.28 -1.72 -0.86
N VAL A 114 -16.88 -1.41 0.38
CA VAL A 114 -16.31 -2.39 1.33
C VAL A 114 -17.17 -3.65 1.48
N GLN A 115 -18.49 -3.48 1.58
CA GLN A 115 -19.42 -4.60 1.77
C GLN A 115 -19.53 -5.55 0.55
N HIS A 116 -19.05 -5.11 -0.61
CA HIS A 116 -19.10 -5.86 -1.87
C HIS A 116 -17.71 -6.36 -2.32
N LEU A 117 -16.65 -6.06 -1.56
CA LEU A 117 -15.29 -6.49 -1.89
C LEU A 117 -15.08 -7.98 -1.63
N SER A 118 -14.26 -8.60 -2.47
CA SER A 118 -13.76 -9.94 -2.23
C SER A 118 -12.76 -9.95 -1.06
N ALA A 119 -12.42 -11.14 -0.55
CA ALA A 119 -11.34 -11.29 0.43
C ALA A 119 -10.00 -10.73 -0.09
N LEU A 120 -9.75 -10.84 -1.41
CA LEU A 120 -8.55 -10.28 -2.04
C LEU A 120 -8.58 -8.74 -2.07
N GLY A 121 -9.73 -8.14 -2.38
CA GLY A 121 -9.90 -6.69 -2.38
C GLY A 121 -9.71 -6.08 -0.99
N ILE A 122 -10.23 -6.75 0.03
CA ILE A 122 -10.05 -6.34 1.43
C ILE A 122 -8.60 -6.51 1.87
N GLN A 123 -7.95 -7.60 1.49
CA GLN A 123 -6.52 -7.76 1.75
C GLN A 123 -5.70 -6.66 1.07
N ALA A 124 -6.02 -6.29 -0.17
CA ALA A 124 -5.36 -5.21 -0.88
C ALA A 124 -5.52 -3.85 -0.18
N LEU A 125 -6.68 -3.57 0.43
CA LEU A 125 -6.87 -2.38 1.27
C LEU A 125 -6.04 -2.42 2.55
N LEU A 126 -5.99 -3.54 3.24
CA LEU A 126 -5.20 -3.71 4.47
C LEU A 126 -3.68 -3.75 4.21
N ASP A 127 -3.28 -4.01 2.97
CA ASP A 127 -1.91 -3.86 2.49
C ASP A 127 -1.55 -2.40 2.16
N ASP A 128 -2.52 -1.49 2.09
CA ASP A 128 -2.34 -0.04 1.95
C ASP A 128 -2.82 0.70 3.21
N LEU A 129 -2.06 0.55 4.31
CA LEU A 129 -2.40 1.17 5.60
C LEU A 129 -2.42 2.70 5.52
N GLY A 130 -1.68 3.30 4.58
CA GLY A 130 -1.74 4.74 4.31
C GLY A 130 -3.13 5.16 3.88
N ARG A 131 -3.73 4.46 2.91
CA ARG A 131 -5.08 4.79 2.44
C ARG A 131 -6.17 4.56 3.50
N VAL A 132 -6.02 3.52 4.32
CA VAL A 132 -6.98 3.23 5.41
C VAL A 132 -6.88 4.28 6.52
N SER A 133 -5.67 4.67 6.92
CA SER A 133 -5.49 5.68 7.98
C SER A 133 -5.84 7.11 7.54
N ASP A 134 -5.91 7.39 6.22
CA ASP A 134 -6.40 8.67 5.69
C ASP A 134 -7.93 8.84 5.87
N SER A 135 -8.69 7.76 6.15
CA SER A 135 -10.15 7.83 6.33
C SER A 135 -10.66 6.94 7.47
N LEU A 136 -11.08 7.58 8.56
CA LEU A 136 -11.73 6.90 9.69
C LEU A 136 -12.98 6.13 9.28
N ALA A 137 -13.77 6.66 8.33
CA ALA A 137 -14.97 6.01 7.82
C ALA A 137 -14.64 4.71 7.04
N LEU A 138 -13.51 4.68 6.32
CA LEU A 138 -13.06 3.47 5.65
C LEU A 138 -12.60 2.42 6.64
N ALA A 139 -11.82 2.82 7.64
CA ALA A 139 -11.34 1.93 8.69
C ALA A 139 -12.51 1.32 9.50
N SER A 140 -13.53 2.12 9.84
CA SER A 140 -14.73 1.63 10.53
C SER A 140 -15.57 0.70 9.64
N ALA A 141 -15.72 1.00 8.36
CA ALA A 141 -16.42 0.11 7.42
C ALA A 141 -15.73 -1.25 7.30
N LEU A 142 -14.39 -1.28 7.26
CA LEU A 142 -13.61 -2.52 7.24
C LEU A 142 -13.79 -3.33 8.53
N GLU A 143 -13.84 -2.67 9.70
CA GLU A 143 -14.02 -3.37 10.98
C GLU A 143 -15.33 -4.15 11.06
N HIS A 144 -16.40 -3.59 10.48
CA HIS A 144 -17.73 -4.21 10.45
C HIS A 144 -17.91 -5.24 9.33
N SER A 145 -16.92 -5.38 8.44
CA SER A 145 -16.96 -6.38 7.38
C SER A 145 -16.84 -7.80 7.95
N SER A 146 -17.59 -8.73 7.35
CA SER A 146 -17.64 -10.15 7.75
C SER A 146 -16.44 -10.96 7.25
N THR A 147 -15.70 -10.45 6.28
CA THR A 147 -14.58 -11.12 5.62
C THR A 147 -13.22 -10.79 6.25
N VAL A 148 -13.18 -9.88 7.23
CA VAL A 148 -11.97 -9.46 7.94
C VAL A 148 -11.68 -10.41 9.11
N THR A 149 -10.45 -10.92 9.19
CA THR A 149 -10.02 -11.84 10.25
C THR A 149 -9.92 -11.14 11.61
N ALA A 150 -9.92 -11.90 12.71
CA ALA A 150 -9.79 -11.34 14.06
C ALA A 150 -8.50 -10.49 14.20
N ASP A 151 -7.38 -10.97 13.65
CA ASP A 151 -6.11 -10.24 13.66
C ASP A 151 -6.21 -8.93 12.87
N GLN A 152 -6.87 -8.93 11.71
CA GLN A 152 -7.07 -7.72 10.93
C GLN A 152 -8.01 -6.72 11.63
N LYS A 153 -9.04 -7.18 12.34
CA LYS A 153 -9.87 -6.30 13.17
C LYS A 153 -9.08 -5.68 14.32
N ASN A 154 -8.16 -6.42 14.93
CA ASN A 154 -7.27 -5.88 15.95
C ASN A 154 -6.35 -4.80 15.38
N ILE A 155 -5.78 -5.00 14.19
CA ILE A 155 -4.98 -3.98 13.47
C ILE A 155 -5.79 -2.69 13.26
N LEU A 156 -7.05 -2.82 12.80
CA LEU A 156 -7.94 -1.67 12.59
C LEU A 156 -8.25 -0.93 13.90
N LYS A 157 -8.47 -1.67 15.00
CA LYS A 157 -8.70 -1.09 16.33
C LYS A 157 -7.46 -0.39 16.89
N GLU A 158 -6.28 -0.99 16.72
CA GLU A 158 -5.00 -0.43 17.14
C GLU A 158 -4.68 0.88 16.41
N MET A 159 -5.08 1.04 15.15
CA MET A 159 -4.95 2.33 14.45
C MET A 159 -5.74 3.46 15.11
N HIS A 160 -6.82 3.13 15.82
CA HIS A 160 -7.67 4.10 16.51
C HIS A 160 -7.33 4.24 18.01
N GLY A 161 -6.43 3.42 18.54
CA GLY A 161 -6.11 3.35 19.97
C GLY A 161 -4.66 3.68 20.30
N GLY A 162 -4.43 4.78 21.02
CA GLY A 162 -3.23 4.95 21.86
C GLY A 162 -2.34 6.16 21.56
N THR A 163 -1.95 6.84 22.64
CA THR A 163 -0.78 7.72 22.72
C THR A 163 0.44 6.90 23.13
N ALA A 164 1.64 7.33 22.72
CA ALA A 164 2.85 6.53 22.79
C ALA A 164 3.74 6.87 23.99
N ASP A 165 4.56 5.92 24.48
CA ASP A 165 5.55 6.16 25.53
C ASP A 165 6.77 6.91 25.00
N GLU A 166 6.98 8.14 25.47
CA GLU A 166 8.06 9.04 25.05
C GLU A 166 9.48 8.44 25.23
N ALA A 167 9.66 7.59 26.25
CA ALA A 167 10.94 6.93 26.55
C ALA A 167 11.41 5.99 25.42
N HIS A 168 10.48 5.27 24.78
CA HIS A 168 10.81 4.33 23.72
C HIS A 168 11.30 5.04 22.44
N PHE A 169 10.68 6.18 22.09
CA PHE A 169 11.13 6.95 20.93
C PHE A 169 12.50 7.60 21.21
N ALA A 170 12.75 8.07 22.43
CA ALA A 170 14.01 8.72 22.78
C ALA A 170 15.24 7.84 22.50
N GLU A 171 15.18 6.55 22.81
CA GLU A 171 16.23 5.58 22.48
C GLU A 171 16.39 5.42 20.95
N ALA A 172 15.28 5.34 20.22
CA ALA A 172 15.29 5.24 18.76
C ALA A 172 15.92 6.48 18.08
N ALA A 173 15.60 7.71 18.48
CA ALA A 173 16.21 8.88 17.83
C ALA A 173 17.67 9.14 18.28
N ALA A 174 18.07 8.66 19.47
CA ALA A 174 19.46 8.74 19.91
C ALA A 174 20.39 8.01 18.92
N GLU A 175 19.98 6.85 18.40
CA GLU A 175 20.70 6.13 17.35
C GLU A 175 20.57 6.78 15.96
N ALA A 176 19.52 7.59 15.74
CA ALA A 176 19.13 8.07 14.42
C ALA A 176 19.90 9.31 13.95
N GLU A 177 20.13 10.30 14.82
CA GLU A 177 20.38 11.67 14.37
C GLU A 177 21.45 12.40 15.20
N PRO A 178 22.68 12.71 14.77
CA PRO A 178 23.72 13.28 15.64
C PRO A 178 23.34 14.64 16.29
N ASP A 179 22.44 15.40 15.69
CA ASP A 179 21.97 16.70 16.18
C ASP A 179 20.89 16.56 17.27
N ILE A 180 21.23 16.98 18.49
CA ILE A 180 20.38 16.88 19.69
C ILE A 180 19.10 17.71 19.54
N GLN A 181 19.14 18.85 18.86
CA GLN A 181 17.95 19.71 18.73
C GLN A 181 16.93 19.08 17.77
N ARG A 182 17.38 18.58 16.62
CA ARG A 182 16.51 17.89 15.64
C ARG A 182 15.94 16.60 16.21
N ARG A 183 16.76 15.80 16.93
CA ARG A 183 16.31 14.63 17.70
C ARG A 183 15.10 14.98 18.58
N GLN A 184 15.23 15.98 19.44
CA GLN A 184 14.19 16.34 20.40
C GLN A 184 12.92 16.83 19.70
N THR A 185 13.03 17.63 18.64
CA THR A 185 11.84 18.11 17.91
C THR A 185 11.05 16.98 17.24
N LEU A 186 11.72 16.04 16.58
CA LEU A 186 11.07 14.92 15.90
C LEU A 186 10.45 13.95 16.92
N LEU A 187 11.15 13.66 18.02
CA LEU A 187 10.63 12.83 19.11
C LEU A 187 9.37 13.42 19.75
N GLN A 188 9.42 14.70 20.09
CA GLN A 188 8.30 15.41 20.71
C GLN A 188 7.09 15.48 19.77
N GLN A 189 7.34 15.60 18.46
CA GLN A 189 6.28 15.55 17.45
C GLN A 189 5.64 14.16 17.38
N ILE A 190 6.45 13.09 17.27
CA ILE A 190 5.94 11.72 17.18
C ILE A 190 5.19 11.30 18.45
N ALA A 191 5.70 11.67 19.63
CA ALA A 191 5.06 11.32 20.91
C ALA A 191 3.64 11.92 21.05
N LYS A 192 3.39 13.09 20.45
CA LYS A 192 2.08 13.75 20.44
C LYS A 192 1.11 13.19 19.39
N MET A 193 1.60 12.41 18.43
CA MET A 193 0.77 11.88 17.34
C MET A 193 -0.04 10.66 17.77
N THR A 194 -1.26 10.55 17.25
CA THR A 194 -2.05 9.31 17.34
C THR A 194 -1.42 8.19 16.50
N VAL A 195 -1.82 6.93 16.72
CA VAL A 195 -1.36 5.80 15.89
C VAL A 195 -1.63 6.04 14.40
N ALA A 196 -2.84 6.47 14.02
CA ALA A 196 -3.17 6.80 12.64
C ALA A 196 -2.26 7.91 12.06
N GLN A 197 -1.95 8.94 12.84
CA GLN A 197 -1.02 10.00 12.42
C GLN A 197 0.41 9.47 12.27
N ARG A 198 0.86 8.56 13.13
CA ARG A 198 2.15 7.88 13.00
C ARG A 198 2.22 6.96 11.79
N VAL A 199 1.13 6.26 11.45
CA VAL A 199 1.02 5.49 10.20
C VAL A 199 1.16 6.42 9.00
N GLN A 200 0.48 7.57 9.00
CA GLN A 200 0.62 8.58 7.94
C GLN A 200 2.04 9.13 7.86
N PHE A 201 2.66 9.44 9.01
CA PHE A 201 4.01 9.94 9.07
C PHE A 201 5.05 8.89 8.64
N ALA A 202 4.81 7.60 8.89
CA ALA A 202 5.62 6.49 8.39
C ALA A 202 5.57 6.39 6.85
N VAL A 203 4.38 6.52 6.26
CA VAL A 203 4.18 6.40 4.81
C VAL A 203 4.70 7.63 4.06
N LYS A 204 4.33 8.84 4.51
CA LYS A 204 4.57 10.12 3.81
C LYS A 204 5.84 10.85 4.27
N GLY A 205 6.35 10.54 5.46
CA GLY A 205 7.48 11.23 6.08
C GLY A 205 8.85 10.97 5.44
N GLY A 206 9.88 11.60 6.02
CA GLY A 206 11.27 11.46 5.59
C GLY A 206 11.94 10.17 6.07
N SER A 207 13.21 9.98 5.68
CA SER A 207 14.01 8.80 6.07
C SER A 207 14.20 8.71 7.60
N GLU A 208 14.45 9.84 8.26
CA GLU A 208 14.61 9.92 9.73
C GLU A 208 13.35 9.48 10.48
N ALA A 209 12.18 9.91 9.99
CA ALA A 209 10.89 9.50 10.54
C ALA A 209 10.72 7.98 10.45
N ARG A 210 10.99 7.39 9.28
CA ARG A 210 10.92 5.93 9.08
C ARG A 210 11.90 5.18 9.97
N ARG A 211 13.14 5.66 10.10
CA ARG A 211 14.16 5.05 10.97
C ARG A 211 13.75 5.08 12.44
N THR A 212 13.00 6.09 12.86
CA THR A 212 12.47 6.18 14.22
C THR A 212 11.24 5.29 14.40
N LEU A 213 10.28 5.36 13.47
CA LEU A 213 9.00 4.65 13.53
C LEU A 213 9.08 3.14 13.27
N ILE A 214 10.14 2.64 12.64
CA ILE A 214 10.31 1.17 12.45
C ILE A 214 10.47 0.44 13.79
N ARG A 215 10.88 1.16 14.84
CA ARG A 215 11.03 0.62 16.19
C ARG A 215 9.77 0.79 17.04
N ASP A 216 8.78 1.54 16.58
CA ASP A 216 7.58 1.93 17.33
C ASP A 216 6.95 0.77 18.12
N THR A 217 6.46 1.01 19.34
CA THR A 217 5.79 -0.02 20.15
C THR A 217 4.59 -0.66 19.43
N ASN A 218 3.91 0.10 18.57
CA ASN A 218 2.76 -0.38 17.80
C ASN A 218 3.20 -1.02 16.46
N LYS A 219 2.86 -2.29 16.29
CA LYS A 219 3.20 -3.12 15.12
C LYS A 219 2.62 -2.59 13.81
N VAL A 220 1.44 -1.96 13.86
CA VAL A 220 0.79 -1.38 12.67
C VAL A 220 1.62 -0.23 12.12
N VAL A 221 2.21 0.59 12.99
CA VAL A 221 3.12 1.67 12.59
C VAL A 221 4.40 1.08 11.99
N GLN A 222 4.98 0.06 12.61
CA GLN A 222 6.17 -0.63 12.08
C GLN A 222 5.90 -1.19 10.67
N ARG A 223 4.73 -1.83 10.46
CA ARG A 223 4.31 -2.36 9.15
C ARG A 223 4.11 -1.25 8.11
N ALA A 224 3.55 -0.11 8.52
CA ALA A 224 3.35 1.04 7.65
C ALA A 224 4.68 1.61 7.11
N VAL A 225 5.77 1.55 7.89
CA VAL A 225 7.10 1.96 7.43
C VAL A 225 7.56 1.11 6.24
N LEU A 226 7.35 -0.20 6.29
CA LEU A 226 7.70 -1.11 5.19
C LEU A 226 6.84 -0.91 3.92
N GLN A 227 5.68 -0.28 4.05
CA GLN A 227 4.77 0.03 2.95
C GLN A 227 5.03 1.41 2.32
N SER A 228 5.97 2.20 2.86
CA SER A 228 6.26 3.53 2.33
C SER A 228 6.77 3.45 0.88
N PRO A 229 6.20 4.22 -0.07
CA PRO A 229 6.69 4.24 -1.45
C PRO A 229 8.08 4.91 -1.59
N ARG A 230 8.55 5.59 -0.53
CA ARG A 230 9.85 6.27 -0.48
C ARG A 230 10.93 5.44 0.21
N LEU A 231 10.65 4.17 0.50
CA LEU A 231 11.57 3.27 1.16
C LEU A 231 12.70 2.85 0.21
N THR A 232 13.93 2.99 0.68
CA THR A 232 15.15 2.68 -0.10
C THR A 232 15.76 1.35 0.34
N ASP A 233 16.51 0.69 -0.56
CA ASP A 233 17.18 -0.57 -0.25
C ASP A 233 18.19 -0.43 0.91
N GLN A 234 18.87 0.72 1.02
CA GLN A 234 19.80 1.00 2.11
C GLN A 234 19.09 1.07 3.47
N GLU A 235 17.90 1.67 3.52
CA GLU A 235 17.09 1.68 4.75
C GLU A 235 16.68 0.26 5.15
N VAL A 236 16.28 -0.58 4.18
CA VAL A 236 15.90 -1.97 4.45
C VAL A 236 17.09 -2.80 4.92
N GLU A 237 18.29 -2.59 4.35
CA GLU A 237 19.52 -3.22 4.83
C GLU A 237 19.83 -2.86 6.29
N ALA A 238 19.63 -1.58 6.64
CA ALA A 238 19.78 -1.10 8.01
C ALA A 238 18.75 -1.77 8.92
N PHE A 239 17.47 -1.81 8.54
CA PHE A 239 16.40 -2.45 9.31
C PHE A 239 16.67 -3.94 9.53
N ALA A 240 17.12 -4.66 8.51
CA ALA A 240 17.46 -6.08 8.62
C ALA A 240 18.58 -6.37 9.65
N SER A 241 19.48 -5.42 9.88
CA SER A 241 20.58 -5.54 10.84
C SER A 241 20.19 -5.19 12.29
N MET A 242 19.03 -4.57 12.51
CA MET A 242 18.60 -4.09 13.83
C MET A 242 18.12 -5.24 14.73
N ALA A 243 18.73 -5.37 15.92
CA ALA A 243 18.38 -6.41 16.90
C ALA A 243 17.18 -6.03 17.79
N ASN A 244 16.68 -4.79 17.73
CA ASN A 244 15.53 -4.33 18.49
C ASN A 244 14.19 -4.50 17.77
N LEU A 245 14.18 -4.85 16.47
CA LEU A 245 12.94 -5.09 15.72
C LEU A 245 12.20 -6.36 16.17
N THR A 246 10.89 -6.39 15.90
CA THR A 246 10.03 -7.56 16.14
C THR A 246 10.26 -8.62 15.07
N ASP A 247 10.00 -9.88 15.44
CA ASP A 247 10.12 -11.04 14.55
C ASP A 247 9.18 -10.95 13.33
N GLU A 248 7.99 -10.38 13.53
CA GLU A 248 7.00 -10.09 12.49
C GLU A 248 7.56 -9.18 11.39
N ILE A 249 8.23 -8.09 11.76
CA ILE A 249 8.84 -7.16 10.81
C ILE A 249 9.97 -7.83 10.04
N LEU A 250 10.84 -8.59 10.72
CA LEU A 250 11.90 -9.34 10.06
C LEU A 250 11.33 -10.40 9.08
N ARG A 251 10.22 -11.04 9.45
CA ARG A 251 9.49 -11.98 8.60
C ARG A 251 8.88 -11.28 7.38
N LEU A 252 8.31 -10.09 7.53
CA LEU A 252 7.80 -9.27 6.41
C LEU A 252 8.91 -8.85 5.45
N ILE A 253 10.05 -8.39 5.97
CA ILE A 253 11.22 -8.05 5.13
C ILE A 253 11.69 -9.29 4.36
N ALA A 254 11.81 -10.45 5.02
CA ALA A 254 12.23 -11.70 4.40
C ALA A 254 11.24 -12.24 3.35
N ALA A 255 9.94 -12.02 3.54
CA ALA A 255 8.88 -12.45 2.63
C ALA A 255 8.83 -11.60 1.34
N ASN A 256 9.26 -10.34 1.40
CA ASN A 256 9.24 -9.45 0.26
C ASN A 256 10.27 -9.88 -0.82
N ARG A 257 9.76 -10.19 -2.01
CA ARG A 257 10.58 -10.65 -3.15
C ARG A 257 11.59 -9.61 -3.63
N VAL A 258 11.29 -8.32 -3.48
CA VAL A 258 12.20 -7.23 -3.88
C VAL A 258 13.40 -7.21 -2.94
N PHE A 259 13.16 -7.17 -1.62
CA PHE A 259 14.21 -7.11 -0.62
C PHE A 259 15.05 -8.39 -0.60
N ARG A 260 14.44 -9.55 -0.82
CA ARG A 260 15.14 -10.85 -0.87
C ARG A 260 16.14 -10.95 -2.03
N LYS A 261 15.95 -10.21 -3.13
CA LYS A 261 16.95 -10.16 -4.22
C LYS A 261 18.24 -9.47 -3.79
N ASN A 262 18.18 -8.57 -2.81
CA ASN A 262 19.35 -7.90 -2.29
C ASN A 262 20.09 -8.84 -1.31
N TYR A 263 21.28 -9.27 -1.70
CA TYR A 263 22.11 -10.16 -0.89
C TYR A 263 22.48 -9.55 0.47
N ALA A 264 22.70 -8.23 0.54
CA ALA A 264 23.04 -7.56 1.80
C ALA A 264 21.89 -7.67 2.81
N VAL A 265 20.64 -7.50 2.37
CA VAL A 265 19.45 -7.70 3.20
C VAL A 265 19.39 -9.15 3.70
N VAL A 266 19.51 -10.13 2.81
CA VAL A 266 19.46 -11.56 3.18
C VAL A 266 20.57 -11.93 4.18
N ARG A 267 21.78 -11.42 3.95
CA ARG A 267 22.93 -11.60 4.84
C ARG A 267 22.69 -10.96 6.21
N ASN A 268 22.12 -9.76 6.27
CA ASN A 268 21.85 -9.07 7.53
C ASN A 268 20.74 -9.80 8.32
N LEU A 269 19.66 -10.21 7.63
CA LEU A 269 18.57 -10.97 8.23
C LEU A 269 19.05 -12.27 8.87
N ILE A 270 19.84 -13.10 8.15
CA ILE A 270 20.25 -14.41 8.68
C ILE A 270 21.20 -14.32 9.89
N ASN A 271 21.88 -13.18 10.05
CA ASN A 271 22.75 -12.93 11.20
C ASN A 271 22.00 -12.26 12.37
N ASN A 272 20.72 -11.92 12.20
CA ASN A 272 19.93 -11.26 13.22
C ASN A 272 19.43 -12.27 14.27
N PRO A 273 19.68 -12.04 15.57
CA PRO A 273 19.29 -12.97 16.64
C PRO A 273 17.77 -13.13 16.78
N LYS A 274 16.98 -12.14 16.36
CA LYS A 274 15.51 -12.16 16.47
C LYS A 274 14.82 -12.73 15.23
N LEU A 275 15.56 -13.08 14.18
CA LEU A 275 14.95 -13.71 13.00
C LEU A 275 14.43 -15.11 13.38
N PRO A 276 13.15 -15.41 13.14
CA PRO A 276 12.61 -16.75 13.38
C PRO A 276 13.39 -17.84 12.65
N LEU A 277 13.52 -19.00 13.29
CA LEU A 277 14.33 -20.11 12.77
C LEU A 277 13.81 -20.62 11.42
N ASP A 278 12.49 -20.73 11.26
CA ASP A 278 11.86 -21.19 10.03
C ASP A 278 12.19 -20.29 8.83
N VAL A 279 12.17 -18.97 9.04
CA VAL A 279 12.58 -17.99 8.01
C VAL A 279 14.07 -18.10 7.73
N SER A 280 14.89 -18.21 8.78
CA SER A 280 16.35 -18.33 8.68
C SER A 280 16.77 -19.54 7.84
N LEU A 281 16.13 -20.69 8.07
CA LEU A 281 16.39 -21.93 7.32
C LEU A 281 16.02 -21.78 5.84
N HIS A 282 14.95 -21.05 5.52
CA HIS A 282 14.53 -20.79 4.14
C HIS A 282 15.51 -19.87 3.39
N LEU A 283 16.17 -18.94 4.09
CA LEU A 283 17.17 -18.03 3.51
C LEU A 283 18.56 -18.68 3.35
N LEU A 284 18.86 -19.71 4.14
CA LEU A 284 20.18 -20.36 4.18
C LEU A 284 20.74 -20.79 2.81
N PRO A 285 19.95 -21.36 1.88
CA PRO A 285 20.45 -21.71 0.55
C PRO A 285 20.91 -20.52 -0.29
N MET A 286 20.48 -19.29 0.03
CA MET A 286 20.82 -18.07 -0.72
C MET A 286 22.15 -17.46 -0.29
N ILE A 287 22.76 -17.95 0.80
CA ILE A 287 23.99 -17.39 1.37
C ILE A 287 25.22 -17.89 0.61
N ASN A 288 26.21 -17.02 0.39
CA ASN A 288 27.46 -17.38 -0.28
C ASN A 288 28.38 -18.20 0.63
N VAL A 289 29.31 -18.96 0.04
CA VAL A 289 30.21 -19.88 0.77
C VAL A 289 31.02 -19.18 1.88
N VAL A 290 31.47 -17.94 1.62
CA VAL A 290 32.25 -17.14 2.58
C VAL A 290 31.43 -16.80 3.82
N ASP A 291 30.21 -16.29 3.63
CA ASP A 291 29.36 -15.89 4.75
C ASP A 291 28.72 -17.11 5.42
N LEU A 292 28.53 -18.22 4.70
CA LEU A 292 28.11 -19.49 5.28
C LEU A 292 29.15 -20.00 6.29
N LYS A 293 30.45 -19.85 6.00
CA LYS A 293 31.54 -20.15 6.96
C LYS A 293 31.52 -19.22 8.17
N LYS A 294 31.15 -17.95 8.02
CA LYS A 294 31.01 -17.03 9.15
C LYS A 294 29.81 -17.39 10.01
N LEU A 295 28.71 -17.81 9.39
CA LEU A 295 27.48 -18.19 10.07
C LEU A 295 27.66 -19.38 11.00
N THR A 296 28.51 -20.37 10.64
CA THR A 296 28.79 -21.52 11.52
C THR A 296 29.53 -21.12 12.81
N MET A 297 30.23 -19.99 12.81
CA MET A 297 30.95 -19.47 13.99
C MET A 297 30.12 -18.44 14.76
N ASN A 298 28.98 -18.00 14.23
CA ASN A 298 28.19 -16.92 14.82
C ASN A 298 27.37 -17.44 16.02
N LYS A 299 27.69 -16.95 17.22
CA LYS A 299 26.97 -17.31 18.46
C LYS A 299 25.60 -16.64 18.61
N ASN A 300 25.36 -15.57 17.85
CA ASN A 300 24.12 -14.80 17.94
C ASN A 300 22.93 -15.49 17.23
N VAL A 301 23.19 -16.52 16.43
CA VAL A 301 22.13 -17.26 15.71
C VAL A 301 21.79 -18.59 16.40
N PRO A 302 20.60 -19.19 16.16
CA PRO A 302 20.24 -20.48 16.73
C PRO A 302 21.23 -21.62 16.39
N GLU A 303 21.48 -22.53 17.33
CA GLU A 303 22.38 -23.69 17.14
C GLU A 303 21.95 -24.60 15.99
N THR A 304 20.63 -24.76 15.81
CA THR A 304 20.04 -25.50 14.70
C THR A 304 20.41 -24.89 13.35
N LEU A 305 20.43 -23.56 13.24
CA LEU A 305 20.85 -22.85 12.04
C LEU A 305 22.34 -23.05 11.79
N ARG A 306 23.20 -22.93 12.81
CA ARG A 306 24.64 -23.21 12.70
C ARG A 306 24.93 -24.62 12.21
N THR A 307 24.27 -25.62 12.80
CA THR A 307 24.46 -27.03 12.44
C THR A 307 24.04 -27.30 11.00
N THR A 308 22.93 -26.70 10.56
CA THR A 308 22.43 -26.84 9.19
C THR A 308 23.36 -26.12 8.19
N ALA A 309 23.85 -24.93 8.55
CA ALA A 309 24.83 -24.19 7.77
C ALA A 309 26.13 -25.00 7.57
N LEU A 310 26.61 -25.69 8.61
CA LEU A 310 27.80 -26.54 8.54
C LEU A 310 27.60 -27.73 7.59
N LYS A 311 26.43 -28.38 7.63
CA LYS A 311 26.08 -29.46 6.69
C LYS A 311 26.07 -28.95 5.24
N LEU A 312 25.40 -27.81 4.99
CA LEU A 312 25.35 -27.20 3.67
C LEU A 312 26.73 -26.77 3.16
N GLN A 313 27.59 -26.27 4.05
CA GLN A 313 28.95 -25.87 3.72
C GLN A 313 29.79 -27.08 3.24
N ARG A 314 29.69 -28.22 3.94
CA ARG A 314 30.38 -29.47 3.55
C ARG A 314 29.89 -29.97 2.21
N GLN A 315 28.57 -30.04 2.01
CA GLN A 315 27.98 -30.44 0.73
C GLN A 315 28.50 -29.58 -0.43
N ARG A 316 28.51 -28.25 -0.29
CA ARG A 316 29.01 -27.34 -1.34
C ARG A 316 30.52 -27.45 -1.57
N ALA A 317 31.29 -27.83 -0.56
CA ALA A 317 32.72 -28.06 -0.71
C ALA A 317 33.01 -29.37 -1.46
N GLU A 318 32.17 -30.39 -1.28
CA GLU A 318 32.26 -31.68 -1.97
C GLU A 318 31.85 -31.56 -3.45
N THR A 319 30.80 -30.80 -3.79
CA THR A 319 30.36 -30.61 -5.19
C THR A 319 31.34 -29.79 -6.03
N LYS A 320 32.26 -29.05 -5.39
CA LYS A 320 33.23 -28.19 -6.07
C LYS A 320 34.60 -28.86 -6.28
N LYS A 321 34.80 -30.06 -5.70
CA LYS A 321 35.93 -30.95 -5.99
C LYS A 321 35.59 -31.86 -7.16
#